data_AF-A0A7M4FSH6-F1
#
_entry.id   AF-A0A7M4FSH6-F1
#
_cell.length_a   1.000
_cell.length_b   1.000
_cell.length_c   1.000
_cell.angle_alpha   90.00
_cell.angle_beta   90.00
_cell.angle_gamma   90.00
#
_symmetry.space_group_name_H-M   'P 1'
#
loop_
_entity.id
_entity.type
_entity.pdbx_description
1 polymer ?
#
loop_
_entity_poly.entity_id
_entity_poly.type
_entity_poly.pdbx_seq_one_letter_code
_entity_poly.pdbx_strand_id
1 'polypeptide(L)'
;SILLPSKPMRDNGELCLQSAQCKSKCCHRTSGLSLARCANKAIEFQECSPKSLYGVYYKCPCEQGLTCEADSSLVGSITNTNYGTCQDPQKSSK
;
A
#
# COMPACT_ATOMS: atom_id res chain seq x y z
N SER A 1 9.52 7.93 32.37
CA SER A 1 9.04 7.58 31.02
C SER A 1 10.07 8.02 30.02
N ILE A 2 10.72 7.09 29.30
CA ILE A 2 11.66 7.45 28.23
C ILE A 2 10.79 7.92 27.05
N LEU A 3 10.76 9.23 26.79
CA LEU A 3 10.24 9.74 25.51
C LEU A 3 11.22 9.24 24.43
N LEU A 4 10.87 8.16 23.74
CA LEU A 4 11.45 7.90 22.44
C LEU A 4 11.12 9.12 21.57
N PRO A 5 12.10 9.77 20.91
CA PRO A 5 11.77 10.84 19.97
C PRO A 5 10.81 10.25 18.95
N SER A 6 9.64 10.88 18.78
CA SER A 6 8.70 10.54 17.73
C SER A 6 9.44 10.66 16.41
N LYS A 7 9.92 9.51 15.88
CA LYS A 7 10.67 9.45 14.63
C LYS A 7 9.87 10.23 13.57
N PRO A 8 10.42 11.31 13.00
CA PRO A 8 9.67 12.14 12.08
C PRO A 8 9.17 11.29 10.92
N MET A 9 7.91 11.51 10.54
CA MET A 9 7.26 10.77 9.48
C MET A 9 7.80 11.27 8.13
N ARG A 10 8.07 10.36 7.20
CA ARG A 10 8.83 10.60 5.98
C ARG A 10 7.93 10.99 4.82
N ASP A 11 8.44 11.87 3.98
CA ASP A 11 7.83 12.29 2.73
C ASP A 11 8.04 11.25 1.62
N ASN A 12 7.26 11.37 0.54
CA ASN A 12 7.38 10.48 -0.60
C ASN A 12 8.77 10.58 -1.23
N GLY A 13 9.31 9.43 -1.66
CA GLY A 13 10.65 9.31 -2.22
C GLY A 13 11.75 9.01 -1.18
N GLU A 14 11.50 9.23 0.11
CA GLU A 14 12.44 8.87 1.17
C GLU A 14 12.46 7.37 1.44
N LEU A 15 13.60 6.84 1.91
CA LEU A 15 13.76 5.44 2.26
C LEU A 15 12.87 5.04 3.44
N CYS A 16 12.25 3.87 3.34
CA CYS A 16 11.40 3.33 4.38
C CYS A 16 11.64 1.83 4.55
N LEU A 17 11.40 1.33 5.76
CA LEU A 17 11.36 -0.12 6.06
C LEU A 17 9.93 -0.58 6.39
N GLN A 18 9.03 0.35 6.66
CA GLN A 18 7.67 0.06 7.12
C GLN A 18 6.75 1.23 6.77
N SER A 19 5.53 0.95 6.32
CA SER A 19 4.53 1.96 5.94
C SER A 19 4.19 2.94 7.06
N ALA A 20 4.30 2.53 8.32
CA ALA A 20 4.10 3.42 9.47
C ALA A 20 5.07 4.62 9.49
N GLN A 21 6.22 4.51 8.83
CA GLN A 21 7.23 5.56 8.73
C GLN A 21 6.87 6.64 7.71
N CYS A 22 5.97 6.37 6.77
CA CYS A 22 5.60 7.28 5.68
C CYS A 22 4.37 8.12 6.05
N LYS A 23 4.34 9.40 5.66
CA LYS A 23 3.15 10.26 5.84
C LYS A 23 1.96 9.70 5.06
N SER A 24 2.22 9.24 3.84
CA SER A 24 1.25 8.57 2.96
C SER A 24 0.77 7.21 3.49
N LYS A 25 1.44 6.65 4.49
CA LYS A 25 1.23 5.27 4.98
C LYS A 25 1.42 4.19 3.90
N CYS A 26 2.20 4.46 2.86
CA CYS A 26 2.66 3.43 1.93
C CYS A 26 4.18 3.44 1.79
N CYS A 27 4.82 2.31 2.11
CA CYS A 27 6.21 2.02 1.79
C CYS A 27 6.24 1.06 0.60
N HIS A 28 6.76 1.53 -0.53
CA HIS A 28 6.69 0.85 -1.82
C HIS A 28 8.07 0.38 -2.31
N ARG A 29 8.12 -0.82 -2.90
CA ARG A 29 9.32 -1.36 -3.55
C ARG A 29 8.98 -1.92 -4.93
N THR A 30 9.91 -1.88 -5.86
CA THR A 30 9.68 -2.36 -7.24
C THR A 30 9.98 -3.84 -7.43
N SER A 31 10.87 -4.42 -6.61
CA SER A 31 11.25 -5.84 -6.62
C SER A 31 11.70 -6.32 -5.24
N GLY A 32 11.82 -7.64 -5.05
CA GLY A 32 12.17 -8.25 -3.74
C GLY A 32 13.54 -7.82 -3.19
N LEU A 33 14.46 -7.40 -4.05
CA LEU A 33 15.81 -6.93 -3.69
C LEU A 33 15.94 -5.39 -3.71
N SER A 34 14.90 -4.67 -4.14
CA SER A 34 14.94 -3.21 -4.23
C SER A 34 14.73 -2.53 -2.87
N LEU A 35 15.39 -1.39 -2.68
CA LEU A 35 15.15 -0.50 -1.55
C LEU A 35 13.75 0.12 -1.64
N ALA A 36 13.00 0.01 -0.54
CA ALA A 36 11.66 0.58 -0.45
C ALA A 36 11.70 2.08 -0.14
N ARG A 37 10.76 2.82 -0.72
CA ARG A 37 10.58 4.26 -0.54
C ARG A 37 9.12 4.60 -0.28
N CYS A 38 8.89 5.69 0.45
CA CYS A 38 7.53 6.18 0.66
C CYS A 38 6.91 6.60 -0.67
N ALA A 39 5.65 6.24 -0.88
CA ALA A 39 4.92 6.53 -2.12
C ALA A 39 3.48 6.94 -1.83
N ASN A 40 2.83 7.58 -2.80
CA ASN A 40 1.40 7.84 -2.72
C ASN A 40 0.59 6.54 -2.70
N LYS A 41 -0.55 6.59 -2.02
CA LYS A 41 -1.57 5.55 -2.14
C LYS A 41 -2.19 5.58 -3.55
N ALA A 42 -2.77 4.46 -3.95
CA ALA A 42 -3.44 4.36 -5.23
C ALA A 42 -4.78 5.12 -5.20
N ILE A 43 -5.03 5.92 -6.24
CA ILE A 43 -6.31 6.63 -6.43
C ILE A 43 -7.31 5.76 -7.21
N GLU A 44 -8.53 6.26 -7.42
CA GLU A 44 -9.56 5.55 -8.20
C GLU A 44 -9.01 5.11 -9.57
N PHE A 45 -9.32 3.89 -9.97
CA PHE A 45 -8.87 3.23 -11.21
C PHE A 45 -7.37 2.92 -11.32
N GLN A 46 -6.57 3.15 -10.28
CA GLN A 46 -5.18 2.69 -10.25
C GLN A 46 -5.04 1.28 -9.70
N GLU A 47 -3.97 0.60 -10.14
CA GLU A 47 -3.57 -0.68 -9.58
C GLU A 47 -3.22 -0.56 -8.10
N CYS A 48 -3.67 -1.52 -7.31
CA CYS A 48 -3.48 -1.55 -5.87
C CYS A 48 -3.15 -2.95 -5.38
N SER A 49 -2.62 -3.03 -4.16
CA SER A 49 -2.56 -4.28 -3.41
C SER A 49 -3.53 -4.21 -2.24
N PRO A 50 -4.20 -5.32 -1.89
CA PRO A 50 -4.88 -5.45 -0.61
C PRO A 50 -3.94 -5.11 0.54
N LYS A 51 -4.48 -4.57 1.64
CA LYS A 51 -3.69 -4.25 2.83
C LYS A 51 -3.03 -5.53 3.35
N SER A 52 -1.72 -5.48 3.54
CA SER A 52 -0.91 -6.60 4.01
C SER A 52 -0.26 -6.29 5.35
N LEU A 53 -0.15 -7.30 6.22
CA LEU A 53 0.51 -7.19 7.52
C LEU A 53 2.02 -6.91 7.39
N TYR A 54 2.63 -7.29 6.27
CA TYR A 54 4.07 -7.05 6.02
C TYR A 54 4.39 -5.55 5.88
N GLY A 55 3.40 -4.73 5.52
CA GLY A 55 3.49 -3.27 5.54
C GLY A 55 4.52 -2.64 4.60
N VAL A 56 5.06 -3.41 3.64
CA VAL A 56 5.78 -2.93 2.45
C VAL A 56 5.08 -3.52 1.23
N TYR A 57 4.91 -2.71 0.19
CA TYR A 57 4.02 -3.01 -0.93
C TYR A 57 4.73 -2.97 -2.28
N TYR A 58 4.33 -3.84 -3.21
CA TYR A 58 4.67 -3.73 -4.63
C TYR A 58 3.70 -2.83 -5.41
N LYS A 59 2.46 -2.71 -4.92
CA LYS A 59 1.46 -1.73 -5.36
C LYS A 59 0.83 -1.15 -4.11
N CYS A 60 0.81 0.17 -3.97
CA CYS A 60 0.28 0.79 -2.76
C CYS A 60 -1.21 0.48 -2.56
N PRO A 61 -1.70 0.42 -1.31
CA PRO A 61 -3.12 0.31 -1.06
C PRO A 61 -3.84 1.58 -1.52
N CYS A 62 -5.16 1.48 -1.69
CA CYS A 62 -5.98 2.60 -2.09
C CYS A 62 -6.01 3.74 -1.05
N GLU A 63 -6.33 4.94 -1.52
CA GLU A 63 -6.72 6.05 -0.67
C GLU A 63 -7.96 5.71 0.17
N GLN A 64 -8.18 6.53 1.20
CA GLN A 64 -9.31 6.33 2.10
C GLN A 64 -10.63 6.54 1.33
N GLY A 65 -11.57 5.62 1.50
CA GLY A 65 -12.86 5.66 0.79
C GLY A 65 -12.93 4.77 -0.45
N LEU A 66 -11.79 4.23 -0.91
CA LEU A 66 -11.74 3.30 -2.04
C LEU A 66 -11.47 1.86 -1.57
N THR A 67 -11.99 0.90 -2.31
CA THR A 67 -11.76 -0.53 -2.10
C THR A 67 -10.84 -1.07 -3.20
N CYS A 68 -9.86 -1.89 -2.82
CA CYS A 68 -9.00 -2.56 -3.79
C CYS A 68 -9.68 -3.85 -4.28
N GLU A 69 -10.34 -3.77 -5.43
CA GLU A 69 -11.04 -4.89 -6.06
C GLU A 69 -10.02 -5.78 -6.77
N ALA A 70 -9.62 -6.88 -6.13
CA ALA A 70 -8.70 -7.86 -6.69
C ALA A 70 -9.40 -9.22 -6.85
N ASP A 71 -9.20 -9.90 -7.98
CA ASP A 71 -9.67 -11.27 -8.19
C ASP A 71 -9.04 -12.20 -7.15
N SER A 72 -9.84 -12.67 -6.21
CA SER A 72 -9.43 -13.51 -5.08
C SER A 72 -9.23 -14.98 -5.46
N SER A 73 -8.62 -15.26 -6.62
CA SER A 73 -8.23 -16.62 -6.96
C SER A 73 -7.20 -17.15 -5.97
N LEU A 74 -7.37 -18.40 -5.53
CA LEU A 74 -6.49 -19.09 -4.58
C LEU A 74 -5.01 -19.02 -5.02
N VAL A 75 -4.75 -19.10 -6.33
CA VAL A 75 -3.40 -19.00 -6.91
C VAL A 75 -2.82 -17.58 -6.78
N GLY A 76 -3.64 -16.55 -6.97
CA GLY A 76 -3.23 -15.16 -6.82
C GLY A 76 -2.94 -14.78 -5.36
N SER A 77 -3.67 -15.39 -4.42
CA SER A 77 -3.49 -15.20 -2.96
C SER A 77 -2.19 -15.83 -2.45
N ILE A 78 -1.78 -16.97 -3.04
CA ILE A 78 -0.53 -17.66 -2.75
C ILE A 78 0.67 -16.93 -3.36
N THR A 79 0.52 -16.34 -4.56
CA THR A 79 1.61 -15.69 -5.30
C THR A 79 1.87 -14.23 -4.91
N ASN A 80 1.02 -13.63 -4.06
CA ASN A 80 1.12 -12.21 -3.67
C ASN A 80 1.01 -11.23 -4.85
N THR A 81 0.40 -11.68 -5.94
CA THR A 81 0.11 -10.91 -7.17
C THR A 81 -1.39 -10.71 -7.37
N ASN A 82 -2.17 -10.74 -6.29
CA ASN A 82 -3.55 -10.24 -6.26
C ASN A 82 -3.55 -8.70 -6.32
N TYR A 83 -3.01 -8.14 -7.40
CA TYR A 83 -3.22 -6.73 -7.65
C TYR A 83 -4.66 -6.54 -8.09
N GLY A 84 -5.29 -5.52 -7.50
CA GLY A 84 -6.63 -5.11 -7.85
C GLY A 84 -6.63 -3.74 -8.49
N THR A 85 -7.82 -3.22 -8.68
CA THR A 85 -8.03 -1.82 -9.07
C THR A 85 -8.81 -1.11 -7.98
N CYS A 86 -8.41 0.11 -7.61
CA CYS A 86 -9.15 0.90 -6.63
C CYS A 86 -10.50 1.35 -7.22
N GLN A 87 -11.59 0.99 -6.56
CA GLN A 87 -12.94 1.40 -6.94
C GLN A 87 -13.66 2.06 -5.77
N ASP A 88 -14.55 3.00 -6.09
CA ASP A 88 -15.49 3.54 -5.12
C ASP A 88 -16.62 2.52 -4.87
N PRO A 89 -16.79 2.02 -3.63
CA PRO A 89 -17.83 1.05 -3.32
C PRO A 89 -19.25 1.57 -3.61
N GLN A 90 -19.48 2.89 -3.61
CA GLN A 90 -20.78 3.49 -3.93
C GLN A 90 -21.13 3.40 -5.42
N LYS A 91 -20.12 3.39 -6.31
CA LYS A 91 -20.34 3.24 -7.76
C LYS A 91 -20.52 1.79 -8.20
N SER A 92 -19.96 0.84 -7.44
CA SER A 92 -20.06 -0.58 -7.74
C SER A 92 -21.43 -1.20 -7.38
N SER A 93 -22.28 -0.46 -6.65
CA SER A 93 -23.55 -0.97 -6.13
C SER A 93 -24.79 -0.49 -6.92
N LYS A 94 -24.60 -0.05 -8.17
CA LYS A 94 -25.68 0.44 -9.05
C LYS A 94 -25.84 -0.42 -10.30
#